data_AF-A0A944TYF7-F1
#
_entry.id   AF-A0A944TYF7-F1
#
_cell.length_a   1.000
_cell.length_b   1.000
_cell.length_c   1.000
_cell.angle_alpha   90.00
_cell.angle_beta   90.00
_cell.angle_gamma   90.00
#
_symmetry.space_group_name_H-M   'P 1'
#
loop_
_entity.id
_entity.type
_entity.pdbx_description
1 polymer ?
#
loop_
_entity_poly.entity_id
_entity_poly.type
_entity_poly.pdbx_seq_one_letter_code
_entity_poly.pdbx_strand_id
1 'polypeptide(L)'
;MSFLKTIKDEINYVGAFLRIIKEVKSVDAKSNFGIADEIEMRVDKFGPNLAFLEDDINLTYDDMEKYANRIAAWALSEGCIAGDTVALFIRNRAHYVAVWFGLTK
;
A
#
# COMPACT_ATOMS: atom_id res chain seq x y z
N MET A 1 16.73 -20.41 37.39
CA MET A 1 16.58 -19.63 36.14
C MET A 1 15.32 -18.79 36.27
N SER A 2 15.45 -17.48 36.11
CA SER A 2 14.71 -16.47 36.87
C SER A 2 13.25 -16.26 36.41
N PHE A 3 12.30 -16.46 37.33
CA PHE A 3 10.86 -16.16 37.19
C PHE A 3 10.58 -14.73 36.68
N LEU A 4 11.44 -13.76 37.03
CA LEU A 4 11.36 -12.38 36.56
C LEU A 4 11.58 -12.25 35.04
N LYS A 5 12.38 -13.14 34.45
CA LYS A 5 12.59 -13.17 33.00
C LYS A 5 11.32 -13.62 32.28
N THR A 6 10.65 -14.66 32.79
CA THR A 6 9.39 -15.17 32.24
C THR A 6 8.31 -14.09 32.23
N ILE A 7 8.13 -13.35 33.33
CA ILE A 7 7.14 -12.26 33.41
C ILE A 7 7.45 -11.15 32.39
N LYS A 8 8.72 -10.77 32.25
CA LYS A 8 9.12 -9.73 31.28
C LYS A 8 8.83 -10.17 29.85
N ASP A 9 9.13 -11.43 29.53
CA ASP A 9 8.87 -11.99 28.21
C ASP A 9 7.36 -12.01 27.93
N GLU A 10 6.52 -12.45 28.88
CA GLU A 10 5.06 -12.45 28.76
C GLU A 10 4.47 -11.05 28.54
N ILE A 11 4.94 -10.03 29.26
CA ILE A 11 4.51 -8.64 29.06
C ILE A 11 4.85 -8.17 27.65
N ASN A 12 6.04 -8.50 27.14
CA ASN A 12 6.43 -8.17 25.78
C ASN A 12 5.54 -8.89 24.74
N TYR A 13 5.21 -10.17 24.96
CA TYR A 13 4.30 -10.92 24.09
C TYR A 13 2.91 -10.29 24.04
N VAL A 14 2.33 -9.98 25.21
CA VAL A 14 1.00 -9.34 25.28
C VAL A 14 1.05 -7.97 24.64
N GLY A 15 2.10 -7.18 24.88
CA GLY A 15 2.26 -5.86 24.26
C GLY A 15 2.37 -5.93 22.73
N ALA A 16 3.14 -6.89 22.21
CA ALA A 16 3.24 -7.12 20.77
C ALA A 16 1.90 -7.58 20.17
N PHE A 17 1.19 -8.48 20.86
CA PHE A 17 -0.12 -8.97 20.43
C PHE A 17 -1.18 -7.87 20.40
N LEU A 18 -1.24 -7.02 21.43
CA LEU A 18 -2.14 -5.86 21.47
C LEU A 18 -1.83 -4.86 20.35
N ARG A 19 -0.55 -4.68 19.99
CA ARG A 19 -0.16 -3.84 18.86
C ARG A 19 -0.69 -4.42 17.55
N ILE A 20 -0.51 -5.72 17.31
CA ILE A 20 -1.04 -6.39 16.12
C ILE A 20 -2.56 -6.24 16.03
N ILE A 21 -3.29 -6.49 17.12
CA ILE A 21 -4.75 -6.31 17.15
C ILE A 21 -5.12 -4.87 16.77
N LYS A 22 -4.41 -3.88 17.32
CA LYS A 22 -4.68 -2.47 17.04
C LYS A 22 -4.49 -2.14 15.56
N GLU A 23 -3.42 -2.63 14.93
CA GLU A 23 -3.12 -2.39 13.51
C GLU A 23 -4.13 -3.08 12.59
N VAL A 24 -4.58 -4.30 12.94
CA VAL A 24 -5.51 -5.08 12.10
C VAL A 24 -6.97 -4.64 12.31
N LYS A 25 -7.29 -3.91 13.38
CA LYS A 25 -8.67 -3.50 13.70
C LYS A 25 -9.29 -2.59 12.63
N SER A 26 -8.49 -1.86 11.85
CA SER A 26 -8.96 -1.04 10.73
C SER A 26 -9.26 -1.85 9.47
N VAL A 27 -8.83 -3.11 9.40
CA VAL A 27 -9.08 -4.01 8.28
C VAL A 27 -10.48 -4.60 8.43
N ASP A 28 -11.46 -3.86 7.94
CA ASP A 28 -12.87 -4.27 7.89
C ASP A 28 -13.37 -4.28 6.44
N ALA A 29 -14.19 -5.27 6.08
CA ALA A 29 -14.72 -5.40 4.72
C ALA A 29 -15.67 -4.25 4.32
N LYS A 30 -16.20 -3.50 5.29
CA LYS A 30 -17.03 -2.30 5.07
C LYS A 30 -16.24 -1.01 5.26
N SER A 31 -14.92 -1.09 5.42
CA SER A 31 -14.07 0.09 5.50
C SER A 31 -14.13 0.87 4.19
N ASN A 32 -14.32 2.18 4.27
CA ASN A 32 -14.13 3.09 3.14
C ASN A 32 -12.64 3.41 2.89
N PHE A 33 -11.75 2.88 3.74
CA PHE A 33 -10.32 2.99 3.65
C PHE A 33 -9.76 1.67 3.13
N GLY A 34 -9.25 1.69 1.90
CA GLY A 34 -8.76 0.54 1.15
C GLY A 34 -7.25 0.54 0.94
N ILE A 35 -6.79 -0.35 0.05
CA ILE A 35 -5.36 -0.48 -0.25
C ILE A 35 -4.80 0.76 -0.95
N ALA A 36 -5.61 1.44 -1.78
CA ALA A 36 -5.20 2.70 -2.40
C ALA A 36 -4.87 3.76 -1.34
N ASP A 37 -5.72 3.93 -0.34
CA ASP A 37 -5.50 4.89 0.75
C ASP A 37 -4.25 4.54 1.60
N GLU A 38 -4.02 3.25 1.89
CA GLU A 38 -2.78 2.81 2.55
C GLU A 38 -1.53 3.18 1.73
N ILE A 39 -1.58 3.00 0.41
CA ILE A 39 -0.47 3.35 -0.46
C ILE A 39 -0.27 4.87 -0.48
N GLU A 40 -1.33 5.68 -0.57
CA GLU A 40 -1.25 7.14 -0.46
C GLU A 40 -0.60 7.59 0.85
N MET A 41 -0.98 7.00 1.98
CA MET A 41 -0.33 7.28 3.26
C MET A 41 1.16 6.95 3.27
N ARG A 42 1.61 5.94 2.51
CA ARG A 42 3.04 5.64 2.37
C ARG A 42 3.74 6.58 1.41
N VAL A 43 3.08 6.99 0.33
CA VAL A 43 3.58 8.04 -0.56
C VAL A 43 3.80 9.33 0.22
N ASP A 44 2.80 9.81 0.96
CA ASP A 44 2.91 11.04 1.75
C ASP A 44 4.06 10.99 2.76
N LYS A 45 4.30 9.81 3.34
CA LYS A 45 5.34 9.61 4.36
C LYS A 45 6.74 9.42 3.78
N PHE A 46 6.85 8.83 2.60
CA PHE A 46 8.11 8.33 2.06
C PHE A 46 8.38 8.78 0.61
N GLY A 47 7.67 9.80 0.12
CA GLY A 47 7.67 10.27 -1.27
C GLY A 47 9.02 10.23 -2.00
N PRO A 48 10.09 10.85 -1.45
CA PRO A 48 11.40 10.88 -2.08
C PRO A 48 12.16 9.54 -2.07
N ASN A 49 11.73 8.54 -1.31
CA ASN A 49 12.40 7.25 -1.21
C ASN A 49 12.13 6.39 -2.44
N LEU A 50 13.11 5.58 -2.83
CA LEU A 50 12.97 4.59 -3.90
C LEU A 50 11.92 3.53 -3.52
N ALA A 51 10.94 3.33 -4.40
CA ALA A 51 9.88 2.34 -4.27
C ALA A 51 10.12 1.13 -5.21
N PHE A 52 10.54 1.39 -6.46
CA PHE A 52 10.77 0.34 -7.46
C PHE A 52 12.09 0.55 -8.22
N LEU A 53 12.74 -0.57 -8.54
CA LEU A 53 13.96 -0.64 -9.32
C LEU A 53 13.74 -1.65 -10.46
N GLU A 54 14.04 -1.27 -11.69
CA GLU A 54 13.98 -2.13 -12.89
C GLU A 54 15.10 -1.71 -13.84
N ASP A 55 16.18 -2.49 -13.92
CA ASP A 55 17.38 -2.16 -14.71
C ASP A 55 17.88 -0.73 -14.41
N ASP A 56 17.81 0.18 -15.39
CA ASP A 56 18.20 1.59 -15.26
C ASP A 56 17.06 2.49 -14.74
N ILE A 57 15.86 1.95 -14.56
CA ILE A 57 14.67 2.67 -14.08
C ILE A 57 14.64 2.60 -12.55
N ASN A 58 14.64 3.78 -11.95
CA ASN A 58 14.46 3.97 -10.51
C ASN A 58 13.24 4.85 -10.30
N LEU A 59 12.21 4.34 -9.62
CA LEU A 59 10.99 5.08 -9.30
C LEU A 59 10.95 5.35 -7.81
N THR A 60 10.83 6.63 -7.44
CA THR A 60 10.45 7.00 -6.07
C THR A 60 8.96 6.78 -5.83
N TYR A 61 8.53 6.84 -4.57
CA TYR A 61 7.10 6.85 -4.25
C TYR A 61 6.36 8.01 -4.93
N ASP A 62 6.99 9.19 -4.99
CA ASP A 62 6.43 10.36 -5.69
C ASP A 62 6.30 10.13 -7.21
N ASP A 63 7.28 9.48 -7.83
CA ASP A 63 7.24 9.18 -9.27
C ASP A 63 6.15 8.14 -9.58
N MET A 64 6.02 7.13 -8.73
CA MET A 64 4.95 6.15 -8.81
C MET A 64 3.57 6.83 -8.69
N GLU A 65 3.37 7.68 -7.70
CA GLU A 65 2.12 8.42 -7.46
C GLU A 65 1.76 9.33 -8.64
N LYS A 66 2.72 10.10 -9.16
CA LYS A 66 2.51 10.95 -10.33
C LYS A 66 2.07 10.12 -11.54
N TYR A 67 2.65 8.94 -11.74
CA TYR A 67 2.25 8.04 -12.82
C TYR A 67 0.87 7.44 -12.56
N ALA A 68 0.59 6.99 -11.34
CA ALA A 68 -0.71 6.45 -10.94
C ALA A 68 -1.84 7.46 -11.17
N ASN A 69 -1.65 8.73 -10.79
CA ASN A 69 -2.65 9.78 -11.00
C ASN A 69 -2.93 10.05 -12.49
N ARG A 70 -1.93 9.90 -13.35
CA ARG A 70 -2.15 9.98 -14.82
C ARG A 70 -2.99 8.82 -15.33
N ILE A 71 -2.78 7.62 -14.81
CA ILE A 71 -3.59 6.44 -15.14
C ILE A 71 -5.03 6.60 -14.62
N ALA A 72 -5.21 7.08 -13.40
CA ALA A 72 -6.53 7.34 -12.82
C ALA A 72 -7.32 8.35 -13.68
N ALA A 73 -6.68 9.48 -14.03
CA ALA A 73 -7.29 10.49 -14.88
C ALA A 73 -7.65 9.95 -16.27
N TRP A 74 -6.80 9.10 -16.85
CA TRP A 74 -7.11 8.42 -18.11
C TRP A 74 -8.29 7.46 -17.97
N ALA A 75 -8.32 6.60 -16.94
CA ALA A 75 -9.40 5.64 -16.73
C ALA A 75 -10.75 6.33 -16.55
N LEU A 76 -10.79 7.43 -15.79
CA LEU A 76 -11.98 8.28 -15.67
C LEU A 76 -12.40 8.87 -17.01
N SER A 77 -11.45 9.26 -17.88
CA SER A 77 -11.75 9.77 -19.22
C SER A 77 -12.31 8.72 -20.18
N GLU A 78 -11.99 7.44 -19.96
CA GLU A 78 -12.58 6.31 -20.68
C GLU A 78 -13.95 5.91 -20.11
N GLY A 79 -14.40 6.57 -19.04
CA GLY A 79 -15.70 6.34 -18.42
C GLY A 79 -15.73 5.23 -17.37
N CYS A 80 -14.57 4.76 -16.89
CA CYS A 80 -14.52 3.80 -15.78
C CYS A 80 -15.10 4.42 -14.50
N ILE A 81 -15.87 3.61 -13.78
CA ILE A 81 -16.45 3.96 -12.47
C ILE A 81 -16.04 2.96 -11.39
N ALA A 82 -16.18 3.37 -10.13
CA ALA A 82 -15.94 2.47 -8.99
C ALA A 82 -16.82 1.21 -9.10
N GLY A 83 -16.19 0.04 -8.98
CA GLY A 83 -16.84 -1.27 -9.12
C GLY A 83 -16.65 -1.91 -10.50
N ASP A 84 -16.19 -1.16 -11.50
CA ASP A 84 -15.82 -1.73 -12.79
C ASP A 84 -14.62 -2.68 -12.68
N THR A 85 -14.58 -3.68 -13.57
CA THR A 85 -13.46 -4.61 -13.67
C THR A 85 -12.62 -4.27 -14.89
N VAL A 86 -11.35 -3.92 -14.66
CA VAL A 86 -10.38 -3.60 -15.72
C VAL A 86 -9.37 -4.73 -15.86
N ALA A 87 -9.27 -5.31 -17.06
CA ALA A 87 -8.29 -6.34 -17.36
C ALA A 87 -6.91 -5.70 -17.63
N LEU A 88 -5.91 -6.07 -16.83
CA LEU A 88 -4.54 -5.56 -16.97
C LEU A 88 -3.64 -6.62 -17.63
N PHE A 89 -3.13 -6.31 -18.82
CA PHE A 89 -2.16 -7.17 -19.52
C PHE A 89 -0.80 -6.47 -19.66
N ILE A 90 0.06 -6.66 -18.66
CA ILE A 90 1.37 -6.02 -18.54
C ILE A 90 2.43 -7.04 -18.10
N ARG A 91 3.65 -6.92 -18.63
CA ARG A 91 4.82 -7.72 -18.19
C ARG A 91 5.33 -7.27 -16.83
N ASN A 92 6.09 -8.11 -16.13
CA ASN A 92 6.74 -7.69 -14.87
C ASN A 92 7.67 -6.48 -15.12
N ARG A 93 7.26 -5.30 -14.65
CA ARG A 93 7.96 -4.02 -14.83
C ARG A 93 7.65 -3.06 -13.68
N ALA A 94 8.53 -2.12 -13.39
CA ALA A 94 8.40 -1.20 -12.24
C ALA A 94 7.08 -0.42 -12.25
N HIS A 95 6.60 -0.04 -13.44
CA HIS A 95 5.36 0.72 -13.62
C HIS A 95 4.09 -0.11 -13.40
N TYR A 96 4.16 -1.44 -13.31
CA TYR A 96 2.99 -2.29 -13.13
C TYR A 96 2.18 -1.86 -11.90
N VAL A 97 2.86 -1.64 -10.77
CA VAL A 97 2.20 -1.26 -9.51
C VAL A 97 1.55 0.13 -9.64
N ALA A 98 2.21 1.08 -10.32
CA ALA A 98 1.63 2.40 -10.55
C ALA A 98 0.36 2.34 -11.42
N VAL A 99 0.30 1.46 -12.43
CA VAL A 99 -0.91 1.28 -13.25
C VAL A 99 -2.04 0.68 -12.41
N TRP A 100 -1.77 -0.39 -11.68
CA TRP A 100 -2.77 -1.03 -10.81
C TRP A 100 -3.27 -0.07 -9.73
N PHE A 101 -2.37 0.67 -9.10
CA PHE A 101 -2.69 1.69 -8.10
C PHE A 101 -3.54 2.81 -8.69
N GLY A 102 -3.17 3.35 -9.85
CA GLY A 102 -3.96 4.36 -10.55
C GLY A 102 -5.37 3.90 -10.93
N LEU A 103 -5.55 2.62 -11.27
CA LEU A 103 -6.87 2.03 -11.56
C LEU A 103 -7.70 1.75 -10.29
N THR A 104 -7.07 1.76 -9.11
CA THR A 104 -7.73 1.50 -7.81
C THR A 104 -8.05 2.80 -7.05
N LYS A 105 -7.53 3.95 -7.50
CA LYS A 105 -7.90 5.29 -7.04
C LYS A 105 -9.28 5.67 -7.58
#